data_AF-A0A6B3CBR4-F1
#
_entry.id   AF-A0A6B3CBR4-F1
#
_cell.length_a   1.000
_cell.length_b   1.000
_cell.length_c   1.000
_cell.angle_alpha   90.00
_cell.angle_beta   90.00
_cell.angle_gamma   90.00
#
_symmetry.space_group_name_H-M   'P 1'
#
loop_
_entity.id
_entity.type
_entity.pdbx_description
1 polymer ?
#
loop_
_entity_poly.entity_id
_entity_poly.type
_entity_poly.pdbx_seq_one_letter_code
_entity_poly.pdbx_strand_id
1 'polypeptide(L)'
;TPVGKRLRSILLDVSSAGLSHRAEALLYAADRAEHVDTVVRPALERGAVVISDRYIDSSVAYQGAGRDLSPTEIARINRWATNGLVPHLTVLLDVSPETARERFTEAPDRLES
;
A
#
# COMPACT_ATOMS: atom_id res chain seq x y z
N THR A 1 6.17 3.01 -10.22
CA THR A 1 6.45 2.84 -11.68
C THR A 1 5.55 3.77 -12.48
N PRO A 2 5.74 3.97 -13.81
CA PRO A 2 4.79 4.74 -14.62
C PRO A 2 3.34 4.21 -14.52
N VAL A 3 3.17 2.88 -14.54
CA VAL A 3 1.87 2.22 -14.31
C VAL A 3 1.36 2.51 -12.90
N GLY A 4 2.20 2.35 -11.89
CA GLY A 4 1.84 2.61 -10.50
C GLY A 4 1.41 4.05 -10.22
N LYS A 5 2.02 5.04 -10.91
CA LYS A 5 1.57 6.43 -10.83
C LYS A 5 0.13 6.61 -11.36
N ARG A 6 -0.26 5.87 -12.40
CA ARG A 6 -1.63 5.87 -12.94
C ARG A 6 -2.63 5.16 -12.02
N LEU A 7 -2.22 4.05 -11.41
CA LEU A 7 -3.04 3.37 -10.41
C LEU A 7 -3.24 4.26 -9.17
N ARG A 8 -2.18 4.92 -8.71
CA ARG A 8 -2.23 5.88 -7.60
C ARG A 8 -3.12 7.07 -7.92
N SER A 9 -3.10 7.60 -9.15
CA SER A 9 -4.00 8.70 -9.50
C SER A 9 -5.47 8.30 -9.38
N ILE A 10 -5.85 7.06 -9.76
CA ILE A 10 -7.23 6.57 -9.58
C ILE A 10 -7.58 6.46 -8.09
N LEU A 11 -6.66 5.95 -7.27
CA LEU A 11 -6.87 5.77 -5.83
C LEU A 11 -7.03 7.09 -5.07
N LEU A 12 -6.28 8.12 -5.46
CA LEU A 12 -6.28 9.42 -4.80
C LEU A 12 -7.31 10.40 -5.37
N ASP A 13 -7.92 10.07 -6.50
CA ASP A 13 -8.91 10.94 -7.12
C ASP A 13 -10.19 11.00 -6.26
N VAL A 14 -10.42 12.18 -5.68
CA VAL A 14 -11.62 12.52 -4.92
C VAL A 14 -12.90 12.46 -5.77
N SER A 15 -12.80 12.59 -7.10
CA SER A 15 -13.93 12.39 -8.01
C SER A 15 -14.27 10.91 -8.23
N SER A 16 -13.39 9.98 -7.84
CA SER A 16 -13.66 8.54 -7.82
C SER A 16 -14.57 8.11 -6.64
N ALA A 17 -15.42 9.01 -6.16
CA ALA A 17 -16.43 8.76 -5.14
C ALA A 17 -17.35 7.63 -5.63
N GLY A 18 -17.08 6.40 -5.19
CA GLY A 18 -17.78 5.20 -5.69
C GLY A 18 -16.90 3.98 -5.90
N LEU A 19 -15.56 4.10 -5.80
CA LEU A 19 -14.70 2.92 -5.81
C LEU A 19 -15.04 2.02 -4.61
N SER A 20 -15.43 0.77 -4.89
CA SER A 20 -15.72 -0.19 -3.83
C SER A 20 -14.45 -0.53 -3.05
N HIS A 21 -14.59 -0.87 -1.77
CA HIS A 21 -13.44 -1.24 -0.91
C HIS A 21 -12.62 -2.39 -1.52
N ARG A 22 -13.29 -3.36 -2.17
CA ARG A 22 -12.60 -4.47 -2.86
C ARG A 22 -11.81 -3.98 -4.08
N ALA A 23 -12.37 -3.07 -4.88
CA ALA A 23 -11.65 -2.50 -6.01
C ALA A 23 -10.43 -1.69 -5.56
N GLU A 24 -10.55 -0.93 -4.47
CA GLU A 24 -9.42 -0.23 -3.84
C GLU A 24 -8.29 -1.19 -3.46
N ALA A 25 -8.64 -2.26 -2.72
CA ALA A 25 -7.67 -3.29 -2.32
C ALA A 25 -7.00 -3.97 -3.51
N LEU A 26 -7.74 -4.24 -4.58
CA LEU A 26 -7.23 -4.85 -5.81
C LEU A 26 -6.28 -3.92 -6.56
N LEU A 27 -6.57 -2.61 -6.63
CA LEU A 27 -5.68 -1.64 -7.26
C LEU A 27 -4.36 -1.50 -6.50
N TYR A 28 -4.38 -1.52 -5.15
CA TYR A 28 -3.16 -1.57 -4.35
C TYR A 28 -2.35 -2.85 -4.60
N ALA A 29 -3.03 -4.00 -4.69
CA ALA A 29 -2.36 -5.27 -5.00
C ALA A 29 -1.74 -5.24 -6.42
N ALA A 30 -2.45 -4.67 -7.40
CA ALA A 30 -1.96 -4.53 -8.77
C ALA A 30 -0.74 -3.59 -8.87
N ASP A 31 -0.77 -2.43 -8.19
CA ASP A 31 0.38 -1.52 -8.11
C ASP A 31 1.59 -2.21 -7.48
N ARG A 32 1.36 -2.97 -6.40
CA ARG A 32 2.42 -3.69 -5.72
C ARG A 32 3.03 -4.79 -6.58
N ALA A 33 2.23 -5.56 -7.32
CA ALA A 33 2.73 -6.59 -8.23
C ALA A 33 3.69 -5.98 -9.26
N GLU A 34 3.23 -4.93 -9.94
CA GLU A 34 4.02 -4.19 -10.93
C GLU A 34 5.31 -3.63 -10.32
N HIS A 35 5.23 -3.00 -9.14
CA HIS A 35 6.40 -2.44 -8.47
C HIS A 35 7.41 -3.54 -8.09
N VAL A 36 6.92 -4.68 -7.61
CA VAL A 36 7.79 -5.79 -7.22
C VAL A 36 8.54 -6.33 -8.43
N ASP A 37 7.86 -6.59 -9.54
CA ASP A 37 8.49 -7.22 -10.71
C ASP A 37 9.41 -6.28 -11.47
N THR A 38 9.12 -4.98 -11.50
CA THR A 38 9.89 -4.02 -12.31
C THR A 38 10.96 -3.26 -11.55
N VAL A 39 10.86 -3.17 -10.21
CA VAL A 39 11.78 -2.36 -9.39
C VAL A 39 12.40 -3.18 -8.26
N VAL A 40 11.59 -3.76 -7.38
CA VAL A 40 12.10 -4.35 -6.13
C VAL A 40 12.89 -5.63 -6.41
N ARG A 41 12.32 -6.58 -7.17
CA ARG A 41 12.97 -7.86 -7.45
C ARG A 41 14.28 -7.67 -8.24
N PRO A 42 14.33 -6.87 -9.33
CA PRO A 42 15.60 -6.57 -9.99
C PRO A 42 16.63 -5.90 -9.06
N ALA A 43 16.18 -5.07 -8.10
CA ALA A 43 17.07 -4.46 -7.13
C ALA A 43 17.64 -5.45 -6.11
N LEU A 44 16.82 -6.39 -5.64
CA LEU A 44 17.28 -7.45 -4.76
C LEU A 44 18.23 -8.42 -5.47
N GLU A 45 17.94 -8.78 -6.73
CA GLU A 45 18.77 -9.69 -7.55
C GLU A 45 20.19 -9.15 -7.78
N ARG A 46 20.35 -7.82 -7.90
CA ARG A 46 21.67 -7.17 -7.97
C ARG A 46 22.33 -6.92 -6.61
N GLY A 47 21.77 -7.46 -5.52
CA GLY A 47 22.32 -7.35 -4.17
C GLY A 47 22.11 -5.99 -3.49
N ALA A 48 21.19 -5.17 -3.96
CA ALA A 48 20.91 -3.88 -3.33
C ALA A 48 20.02 -4.03 -2.08
N VAL A 49 20.20 -3.11 -1.14
CA VAL A 49 19.22 -2.90 -0.07
C VAL A 49 18.05 -2.09 -0.63
N VAL A 50 16.84 -2.62 -0.50
CA VAL A 50 15.60 -1.93 -0.89
C VAL A 50 14.93 -1.40 0.36
N ILE A 51 14.73 -0.08 0.41
CA ILE A 51 13.92 0.59 1.43
C ILE A 51 12.63 1.00 0.74
N SER A 52 11.50 0.43 1.21
CA SER A 52 10.17 0.76 0.71
C SER A 52 9.43 1.53 1.78
N ASP A 53 8.89 2.69 1.41
CA ASP A 53 7.87 3.35 2.21
C ASP A 53 6.55 2.60 2.01
N ARG A 54 6.08 1.95 3.09
CA ARG A 54 4.94 1.02 3.14
C ARG A 54 5.14 -0.27 2.34
N TYR A 55 4.37 -1.30 2.73
CA TYR A 55 4.27 -2.59 2.04
C TYR A 55 2.94 -3.28 2.37
N ILE A 56 2.88 -4.62 2.37
CA ILE A 56 1.65 -5.41 2.62
C ILE A 56 0.96 -5.02 3.94
N ASP A 57 1.73 -4.74 4.99
CA ASP A 57 1.20 -4.37 6.31
C ASP A 57 0.27 -3.15 6.25
N SER A 58 0.60 -2.16 5.41
CA SER A 58 -0.28 -1.01 5.21
C SER A 58 -1.61 -1.41 4.56
N SER A 59 -1.60 -2.32 3.58
CA SER A 59 -2.87 -2.77 3.00
C SER A 59 -3.75 -3.48 4.01
N VAL A 60 -3.15 -4.27 4.90
CA VAL A 60 -3.87 -4.95 5.97
C VAL A 60 -4.48 -3.94 6.96
N ALA A 61 -3.74 -2.89 7.32
CA ALA A 61 -4.23 -1.85 8.23
C ALA A 61 -5.36 -1.01 7.59
N TYR A 62 -5.14 -0.43 6.41
CA TYR A 62 -6.09 0.50 5.81
C TYR A 62 -7.27 -0.21 5.14
N GLN A 63 -7.02 -1.21 4.30
CA GLN A 63 -8.10 -1.91 3.60
C GLN A 63 -8.71 -3.05 4.42
N GLY A 64 -7.93 -3.70 5.28
CA GLY A 64 -8.47 -4.71 6.18
C GLY A 64 -9.29 -4.05 7.29
N ALA A 65 -8.59 -3.43 8.26
CA ALA A 65 -9.25 -2.83 9.42
C ALA A 65 -10.03 -1.55 9.09
N GLY A 66 -9.51 -0.69 8.22
CA GLY A 66 -10.15 0.60 7.90
C GLY A 66 -11.34 0.53 6.93
N ARG A 67 -11.52 -0.58 6.19
CA ARG A 67 -12.59 -0.72 5.17
C ARG A 67 -13.47 -1.97 5.36
N ASP A 68 -13.42 -2.59 6.55
CA ASP A 68 -14.19 -3.79 6.91
C ASP A 68 -14.04 -4.96 5.91
N LEU A 69 -12.81 -5.13 5.40
CA LEU A 69 -12.45 -6.32 4.61
C LEU A 69 -11.66 -7.27 5.49
N SER A 70 -11.78 -8.57 5.22
CA SER A 70 -11.03 -9.57 5.99
C SER A 70 -9.52 -9.32 5.88
N PRO A 71 -8.81 -9.04 7.00
CA PRO A 71 -7.36 -8.84 6.99
C PRO A 71 -6.60 -10.02 6.39
N THR A 72 -7.12 -11.24 6.57
CA THR A 72 -6.50 -12.45 6.04
C THR A 72 -6.64 -12.56 4.52
N GLU A 73 -7.78 -12.12 3.95
CA GLU A 73 -7.98 -12.07 2.50
C GLU A 73 -7.06 -11.00 1.87
N ILE A 74 -6.94 -9.83 2.51
CA ILE A 74 -6.04 -8.76 2.07
C ILE A 74 -4.58 -9.21 2.12
N ALA A 75 -4.16 -9.88 3.17
CA ALA A 75 -2.82 -10.44 3.26
C ALA A 75 -2.58 -11.51 2.18
N ARG A 76 -3.58 -12.37 1.92
CA ARG A 76 -3.48 -13.43 0.91
C ARG A 76 -3.33 -12.87 -0.50
N ILE A 77 -4.18 -11.92 -0.90
CA ILE A 77 -4.11 -11.36 -2.26
C ILE A 77 -2.80 -10.62 -2.50
N ASN A 78 -2.29 -9.94 -1.48
CA ASN A 78 -1.03 -9.23 -1.58
C ASN A 78 0.18 -10.16 -1.60
N ARG A 79 0.18 -11.25 -0.82
CA ARG A 79 1.20 -12.29 -0.95
C ARG A 79 1.19 -12.92 -2.34
N TRP A 80 0.02 -13.13 -2.94
CA TRP A 80 -0.06 -13.60 -4.32
C TRP A 80 0.51 -12.57 -5.29
N ALA A 81 0.12 -11.30 -5.15
CA ALA A 81 0.61 -10.19 -5.99
C ALA A 81 2.14 -10.02 -5.95
N THR A 82 2.79 -10.30 -4.82
CA THR A 82 4.25 -10.18 -4.69
C THR A 82 5.02 -11.48 -4.95
N ASN A 83 4.33 -12.53 -5.41
CA ASN A 83 4.86 -13.88 -5.52
C ASN A 83 5.58 -14.33 -4.22
N GLY A 84 4.94 -14.07 -3.08
CA GLY A 84 5.43 -14.41 -1.75
C GLY A 84 6.59 -13.55 -1.23
N LEU A 85 7.04 -12.53 -1.98
CA LEU A 85 8.09 -11.64 -1.50
C LEU A 85 7.60 -10.86 -0.28
N VAL A 86 8.36 -10.93 0.81
CA VAL A 86 8.11 -10.22 2.08
C VAL A 86 9.37 -9.48 2.51
N PRO A 87 9.24 -8.35 3.25
CA PRO A 87 10.39 -7.63 3.78
C PRO A 87 11.16 -8.48 4.78
N HIS A 88 12.49 -8.33 4.82
CA HIS A 88 13.32 -8.92 5.87
C HIS A 88 13.15 -8.22 7.22
N LEU A 89 12.78 -6.93 7.18
CA LEU A 89 12.53 -6.08 8.34
C LEU A 89 11.43 -5.08 7.98
N THR A 90 10.45 -4.94 8.87
CA THR A 90 9.46 -3.86 8.84
C THR A 90 9.68 -2.98 10.07
N VAL A 91 9.87 -1.67 9.86
CA VAL A 91 9.94 -0.69 10.94
C VAL A 91 8.58 -0.02 11.07
N LEU A 92 7.88 -0.29 12.18
CA LEU A 92 6.63 0.38 12.51
C LEU A 92 6.93 1.64 13.32
N LEU A 93 6.56 2.80 12.78
CA LEU A 93 6.60 4.06 13.50
C LEU A 93 5.26 4.24 14.24
N ASP A 94 5.25 3.93 15.53
CA ASP A 94 4.06 4.06 16.37
C ASP A 94 3.99 5.46 17.00
N VAL A 95 2.83 6.10 16.88
CA VAL A 95 2.58 7.47 17.34
C VAL A 95 1.09 7.64 17.66
N SER A 96 0.78 8.49 18.63
CA SER A 96 -0.62 8.78 18.95
C SER A 96 -1.30 9.53 17.79
N PRO A 97 -2.60 9.32 17.56
CA PRO A 97 -3.35 10.05 16.52
C PRO A 97 -3.29 11.58 16.66
N GLU A 98 -3.22 12.08 17.90
CA GLU A 98 -3.10 13.51 18.19
C GLU A 98 -1.76 14.06 17.69
N THR A 99 -0.65 13.42 18.07
CA THR A 99 0.69 13.82 17.60
C THR A 99 0.83 13.64 16.08
N ALA A 100 0.20 12.63 15.49
CA ALA A 100 0.18 12.45 14.04
C ALA A 100 -0.50 13.63 13.34
N ARG A 101 -1.67 14.05 13.83
CA ARG A 101 -2.42 15.21 13.27
C ARG A 101 -1.65 16.51 13.40
N GLU A 102 -0.97 16.76 14.51
CA GLU A 102 -0.14 17.96 14.70
C GLU A 102 1.00 18.05 13.69
N ARG A 103 1.55 16.90 13.26
CA ARG A 103 2.62 16.82 12.26
C ARG A 103 2.10 16.81 10.82
N PHE A 104 0.82 16.54 10.62
CA PHE A 104 0.20 16.48 9.30
C PHE A 104 -0.14 17.90 8.83
N THR A 105 0.75 18.51 8.04
CA THR A 105 0.57 19.88 7.51
C THR A 105 -0.09 19.92 6.13
N GLU A 106 -0.36 18.77 5.52
CA GLU A 106 -0.97 18.64 4.19
C GLU A 106 -2.45 18.27 4.29
N ALA A 107 -3.22 18.55 3.23
CA ALA A 107 -4.62 18.16 3.15
C ALA A 107 -4.75 16.63 3.14
N PRO A 108 -5.65 16.03 3.96
CA PRO A 108 -5.81 14.58 4.02
C PRO A 108 -6.25 14.04 2.65
N ASP A 109 -5.56 12.99 2.20
CA ASP A 109 -5.97 12.24 1.02
C ASP A 109 -7.03 11.17 1.39
N ARG A 110 -7.55 10.43 0.40
CA ARG A 110 -8.62 9.44 0.62
C ARG A 110 -8.28 8.30 1.58
N LEU A 111 -7.01 8.08 1.90
CA LEU A 111 -6.58 7.06 2.87
C LEU A 111 -6.52 7.62 4.29
N GLU A 112 -6.33 8.93 4.41
CA GLU A 112 -6.13 9.65 5.67
C GLU A 112 -7.37 10.46 6.09
N SER A 113 -8.45 10.38 5.29
CA SER A 113 -9.78 10.96 5.53
C SER A 113 -10.68 10.08 6.37
#